data_AF-A0A0F9QFE4-F1
#
_entry.id   AF-A0A0F9QFE4-F1
#
_cell.length_a   1.000
_cell.length_b   1.000
_cell.length_c   1.000
_cell.angle_alpha   90.00
_cell.angle_beta   90.00
_cell.angle_gamma   90.00
#
_symmetry.space_group_name_H-M   'P 1'
#
loop_
_entity.id
_entity.type
_entity.pdbx_description
1 polymer ?
#
loop_
_entity_poly.entity_id
_entity_poly.type
_entity_poly.pdbx_seq_one_letter_code
_entity_poly.pdbx_strand_id
1 'polypeptide(L)'
;MSVRVAKDLLRYSKALAWLLDINKIDVNIVNTIAPYVISHRVAYVKRELDKSPYYGNKYEFCKNILKSVQKRFKNRESCYQIVSRFRDGEPKETDLAELKKFEKNDLIVKYDLIPFVNSILKNKQYAPLAQQIKEAGKKGDINKLAEIRDNLLEKIDIPNRGDLIEWCNHELYRQTVTDYVIKYSYWKDVWADIASEFPNLDQPLKDAFNQRQTKQIRTEDLLIEVNVTGTEDDSLVNIQVSGGSDALKLRSLMDNLSFIQKEE
;
A
#
# COMPACT_ATOMS: atom_id res chain seq x y z
N MET A 1 -12.26 15.95 -8.08
CA MET A 1 -13.61 15.40 -7.84
C MET A 1 -13.75 15.11 -6.36
N SER A 2 -14.95 15.29 -5.79
CA SER A 2 -15.19 15.01 -4.36
C SER A 2 -15.18 13.50 -4.07
N VAL A 3 -14.68 13.12 -2.88
CA VAL A 3 -14.79 11.75 -2.31
C VAL A 3 -16.22 11.22 -2.38
N ARG A 4 -17.22 12.10 -2.34
CA ARG A 4 -18.64 11.77 -2.46
C ARG A 4 -18.99 11.13 -3.81
N VAL A 5 -18.39 11.60 -4.91
CA VAL A 5 -18.63 11.04 -6.25
C VAL A 5 -18.15 9.60 -6.33
N ALA A 6 -16.98 9.30 -5.77
CA ALA A 6 -16.45 7.93 -5.73
C ALA A 6 -17.37 7.00 -4.92
N LYS A 7 -17.86 7.45 -3.75
CA LYS A 7 -18.81 6.69 -2.93
C LYS A 7 -20.14 6.44 -3.65
N ASP A 8 -20.67 7.45 -4.35
CA ASP A 8 -21.92 7.34 -5.10
C ASP A 8 -21.76 6.40 -6.31
N LEU A 9 -20.66 6.51 -7.06
CA LEU A 9 -20.35 5.56 -8.14
C LEU A 9 -20.29 4.12 -7.63
N LEU A 10 -19.62 3.88 -6.51
CA LEU A 10 -19.55 2.55 -5.91
C LEU A 10 -20.93 2.03 -5.49
N ARG A 11 -21.72 2.87 -4.79
CA ARG A 11 -23.06 2.52 -4.32
C ARG A 11 -24.00 2.17 -5.48
N TYR A 12 -24.04 3.02 -6.49
CA TYR A 12 -24.92 2.78 -7.65
C TYR A 12 -24.44 1.62 -8.52
N SER A 13 -23.12 1.41 -8.62
CA SER A 13 -22.59 0.23 -9.31
C SER A 13 -22.96 -1.07 -8.61
N LYS A 14 -22.94 -1.10 -7.26
CA LYS A 14 -23.45 -2.23 -6.46
C LYS A 14 -24.93 -2.48 -6.70
N ALA A 15 -25.75 -1.42 -6.69
CA ALA A 15 -27.18 -1.53 -6.92
C ALA A 15 -27.51 -2.07 -8.33
N LEU A 16 -26.81 -1.58 -9.36
CA LEU A 16 -27.00 -2.08 -10.74
C LEU A 16 -26.52 -3.52 -10.88
N ALA A 17 -25.38 -3.87 -10.31
CA ALA A 17 -24.88 -5.24 -10.33
C ALA A 17 -25.86 -6.20 -9.65
N TRP A 18 -26.41 -5.82 -8.48
CA TRP A 18 -27.45 -6.59 -7.80
C TRP A 18 -28.72 -6.74 -8.64
N LEU A 19 -29.20 -5.66 -9.27
CA LEU A 19 -30.40 -5.69 -10.13
C LEU A 19 -30.23 -6.63 -11.34
N LEU A 20 -29.01 -6.76 -11.86
CA LEU A 20 -28.70 -7.58 -13.04
C LEU A 20 -28.19 -8.98 -12.68
N ASP A 21 -28.22 -9.35 -11.39
CA ASP A 21 -27.67 -10.62 -10.88
C ASP A 21 -26.19 -10.85 -11.25
N ILE A 22 -25.40 -9.78 -11.23
CA ILE A 22 -23.97 -9.80 -11.54
C ILE A 22 -23.17 -9.83 -10.23
N ASN A 23 -22.42 -10.91 -10.02
CA ASN A 23 -21.64 -11.13 -8.80
C ASN A 23 -20.38 -10.25 -8.65
N LYS A 24 -19.94 -9.58 -9.72
CA LYS A 24 -18.73 -8.76 -9.72
C LYS A 24 -18.92 -7.45 -10.47
N ILE A 25 -18.55 -6.35 -9.82
CA ILE A 25 -18.53 -5.03 -10.46
C ILE A 25 -17.27 -4.92 -11.30
N ASP A 26 -17.43 -4.68 -12.59
CA ASP A 26 -16.35 -4.35 -13.50
C ASP A 26 -16.33 -2.85 -13.86
N VAL A 27 -15.31 -2.44 -14.61
CA VAL A 27 -15.15 -1.05 -15.06
C VAL A 27 -16.26 -0.64 -16.04
N ASN A 28 -16.90 -1.59 -16.74
CA ASN A 28 -17.97 -1.29 -17.69
C ASN A 28 -19.26 -0.87 -16.99
N ILE A 29 -19.60 -1.54 -15.89
CA ILE A 29 -20.72 -1.17 -15.01
C ILE A 29 -20.50 0.25 -14.48
N VAL A 30 -19.30 0.52 -13.96
CA VAL A 30 -18.94 1.87 -13.46
C VAL A 30 -19.05 2.92 -14.57
N ASN A 31 -18.51 2.66 -15.76
CA ASN A 31 -18.57 3.59 -16.89
C ASN A 31 -19.99 3.86 -17.38
N THR A 32 -20.88 2.88 -17.26
CA THR A 32 -22.28 3.01 -17.66
C THR A 32 -23.02 4.00 -16.77
N ILE A 33 -22.73 3.97 -15.46
CA ILE A 33 -23.38 4.82 -14.45
C ILE A 33 -22.70 6.20 -14.36
N ALA A 34 -21.41 6.28 -14.66
CA ALA A 34 -20.60 7.47 -14.43
C ALA A 34 -21.18 8.77 -15.00
N PRO A 35 -21.70 8.84 -16.24
CA PRO A 35 -22.31 10.05 -16.76
C PRO A 35 -23.52 10.54 -15.94
N TYR A 36 -24.34 9.62 -15.41
CA TYR A 36 -25.52 9.97 -14.60
C TYR A 36 -25.13 10.56 -13.24
N VAL A 37 -24.07 10.04 -12.63
CA VAL A 37 -23.60 10.49 -11.31
C VAL A 37 -22.77 11.77 -11.40
N ILE A 38 -21.97 11.92 -12.45
CA ILE A 38 -20.98 13.01 -12.56
C ILE A 38 -21.58 14.25 -13.21
N SER A 39 -22.49 14.11 -14.18
CA SER A 39 -22.94 15.22 -15.03
C SER A 39 -23.55 16.40 -14.28
N HIS A 40 -24.19 16.16 -13.14
CA HIS A 40 -24.81 17.21 -12.32
C HIS A 40 -23.86 17.78 -11.25
N ARG A 41 -22.64 17.25 -11.13
CA ARG A 41 -21.68 17.57 -10.05
C ARG A 41 -20.44 18.32 -10.52
N VAL A 42 -20.35 18.57 -11.82
CA VAL A 42 -19.22 19.24 -12.44
C VAL A 42 -19.69 20.57 -13.02
N ALA A 43 -18.90 21.62 -12.80
CA ALA A 43 -19.09 22.88 -13.49
C ALA A 43 -18.47 22.78 -14.88
N TYR A 44 -19.27 23.06 -15.91
CA TYR A 44 -18.81 23.05 -17.29
C TYR A 44 -18.52 24.46 -17.78
N VAL A 45 -17.51 24.59 -18.64
CA VAL A 45 -17.26 25.82 -19.38
C VAL A 45 -18.42 26.00 -20.37
N LYS A 46 -19.26 27.02 -20.11
CA LYS A 46 -20.49 27.28 -20.88
C LYS A 46 -20.24 27.35 -22.39
N ARG A 47 -19.16 28.02 -22.81
CA ARG A 47 -18.74 28.11 -24.21
C ARG A 47 -18.54 26.76 -24.89
N GLU A 48 -18.00 25.76 -24.20
CA GLU A 48 -17.76 24.44 -24.79
C GLU A 48 -19.01 23.55 -24.73
N LEU A 49 -19.84 23.74 -23.71
CA LEU A 49 -21.11 23.04 -23.55
C LEU A 49 -22.16 23.48 -24.58
N ASP A 50 -22.21 24.77 -24.92
CA ASP A 50 -23.21 25.33 -25.83
C ASP A 50 -22.86 25.11 -27.31
N LYS A 51 -21.63 24.68 -27.61
CA LYS A 51 -21.20 24.34 -28.97
C LYS A 51 -21.85 23.03 -29.46
N SER A 52 -21.98 22.92 -30.78
CA SER A 52 -22.29 21.64 -31.44
C SER A 52 -21.24 20.58 -31.07
N PRO A 53 -21.62 19.31 -30.85
CA PRO A 53 -22.97 18.73 -30.96
C PRO A 53 -23.80 18.75 -29.67
N TYR A 54 -23.38 19.46 -28.62
CA TYR A 54 -23.98 19.31 -27.28
C TYR A 54 -25.09 20.31 -26.98
N TYR A 55 -25.00 21.55 -27.47
CA TYR A 55 -26.06 22.57 -27.36
C TYR A 55 -26.66 22.71 -25.94
N GLY A 56 -25.82 22.71 -24.90
CA GLY A 56 -26.29 22.78 -23.51
C GLY A 56 -26.48 21.43 -22.82
N ASN A 57 -26.43 20.30 -23.55
CA ASN A 57 -26.64 18.95 -23.01
C ASN A 57 -25.44 18.49 -22.16
N LYS A 58 -25.53 18.72 -20.86
CA LYS A 58 -24.51 18.35 -19.86
C LYS A 58 -24.21 16.85 -19.85
N TYR A 59 -25.23 16.01 -20.05
CA TYR A 59 -25.07 14.56 -19.98
C TYR A 59 -24.22 14.05 -21.14
N GLU A 60 -24.57 14.39 -22.38
CA GLU A 60 -23.81 13.96 -23.57
C GLU A 60 -22.40 14.56 -23.59
N PHE A 61 -22.25 15.82 -23.15
CA PHE A 61 -20.94 16.43 -23.00
C PHE A 61 -20.08 15.70 -21.97
N CYS A 62 -20.64 15.38 -20.80
CA CYS A 62 -19.97 14.60 -19.76
C CYS A 62 -19.57 13.21 -20.27
N LYS A 63 -20.46 12.53 -20.98
CA LYS A 63 -20.20 11.21 -21.58
C LYS A 63 -19.04 11.27 -22.56
N ASN A 64 -18.93 12.32 -23.39
CA ASN A 64 -17.78 12.50 -24.26
C ASN A 64 -16.48 12.72 -23.46
N ILE A 65 -16.50 13.59 -22.46
CA ILE A 65 -15.33 13.82 -21.59
C ILE A 65 -14.87 12.50 -20.97
N LEU A 66 -15.79 11.72 -20.40
CA LEU A 66 -15.46 10.43 -19.78
C LEU A 66 -14.87 9.44 -20.79
N LYS A 67 -15.42 9.36 -22.01
CA LYS A 67 -14.83 8.56 -23.10
C LYS A 67 -13.41 9.02 -23.43
N SER A 68 -13.18 10.33 -23.51
CA SER A 68 -11.88 10.91 -23.79
C SER A 68 -10.87 10.61 -22.69
N VAL A 69 -11.28 10.71 -21.42
CA VAL A 69 -10.46 10.34 -20.25
C VAL A 69 -10.11 8.86 -20.28
N GLN A 70 -11.09 7.98 -20.53
CA GLN A 70 -10.87 6.54 -20.60
C GLN A 70 -9.90 6.18 -21.74
N LYS A 71 -10.06 6.79 -22.92
CA LYS A 71 -9.16 6.60 -24.06
C LYS A 71 -7.73 7.03 -23.71
N ARG A 72 -7.56 8.20 -23.09
CA ARG A 72 -6.24 8.68 -22.63
C ARG A 72 -5.63 7.77 -21.57
N PHE A 73 -6.43 7.28 -20.62
CA PHE A 73 -5.96 6.35 -19.59
C PHE A 73 -5.44 5.05 -20.21
N LYS A 74 -6.20 4.42 -21.11
CA LYS A 74 -5.78 3.22 -21.83
C LYS A 74 -4.51 3.46 -22.65
N ASN A 75 -4.43 4.58 -23.36
CA ASN A 75 -3.25 4.93 -24.15
C ASN A 75 -1.98 5.12 -23.29
N ARG A 76 -2.14 5.46 -22.00
CA ARG A 76 -1.04 5.61 -21.04
C ARG A 76 -0.65 4.33 -20.31
N GLU A 77 -1.40 3.24 -20.46
CA GLU A 77 -1.14 2.00 -19.74
C GLU A 77 0.31 1.50 -19.95
N SER A 78 0.80 1.55 -21.19
CA SER A 78 2.19 1.21 -21.51
C SER A 78 3.21 2.12 -20.81
N CYS A 79 2.90 3.41 -20.66
CA CYS A 79 3.76 4.36 -19.93
C CYS A 79 3.88 3.99 -18.45
N TYR A 80 2.77 3.58 -17.82
CA TYR A 80 2.80 3.12 -16.42
C TYR A 80 3.60 1.83 -16.24
N GLN A 81 3.50 0.89 -17.19
CA GLN A 81 4.31 -0.32 -17.17
C GLN A 81 5.81 -0.03 -17.31
N ILE A 82 6.18 0.93 -18.18
CA ILE A 82 7.56 1.42 -18.29
C ILE A 82 8.03 2.01 -16.96
N VAL A 83 7.24 2.90 -16.37
CA VAL A 83 7.59 3.54 -15.09
C VAL A 83 7.72 2.53 -13.95
N SER A 84 6.87 1.49 -13.93
CA SER A 84 7.00 0.38 -12.97
C SER A 84 8.36 -0.31 -13.10
N ARG A 85 8.81 -0.61 -14.32
CA ARG A 85 10.14 -1.22 -14.52
C ARG A 85 11.28 -0.34 -14.02
N PHE A 86 11.18 0.97 -14.22
CA PHE A 86 12.15 1.91 -13.62
C PHE A 86 12.10 1.88 -12.10
N ARG A 87 10.90 1.86 -11.50
CA ARG A 87 10.70 1.76 -10.06
C ARG A 87 11.30 0.46 -9.49
N ASP A 88 11.15 -0.64 -10.20
CA ASP A 88 11.63 -1.97 -9.84
C ASP A 88 13.15 -2.16 -10.09
N GLY A 89 13.82 -1.17 -10.71
CA GLY A 89 15.24 -1.24 -11.04
C GLY A 89 15.57 -2.14 -12.24
N GLU A 90 14.60 -2.47 -13.10
CA GLU A 90 14.77 -3.32 -14.29
C GLU A 90 14.41 -2.59 -15.59
N PRO A 91 15.00 -1.41 -15.88
CA PRO A 91 14.68 -0.67 -17.10
C PRO A 91 15.22 -1.39 -18.34
N LYS A 92 14.46 -1.32 -19.44
CA LYS A 92 14.93 -1.75 -20.77
C LYS A 92 15.53 -0.58 -21.53
N GLU A 93 16.47 -0.85 -22.43
CA GLU A 93 17.14 0.18 -23.24
C GLU A 93 16.16 1.03 -24.07
N THR A 94 15.03 0.44 -24.51
CA THR A 94 14.02 1.12 -25.32
C THR A 94 13.01 1.95 -24.51
N ASP A 95 12.95 1.75 -23.19
CA ASP A 95 11.86 2.26 -22.34
C ASP A 95 11.77 3.79 -22.33
N LEU A 96 12.90 4.48 -22.22
CA LEU A 96 12.93 5.95 -22.22
C LEU A 96 12.52 6.52 -23.58
N ALA A 97 12.95 5.88 -24.66
CA ALA A 97 12.61 6.31 -26.02
C ALA A 97 11.11 6.14 -26.28
N GLU A 98 10.52 5.05 -25.81
CA GLU A 98 9.07 4.82 -25.88
C GLU A 98 8.29 5.84 -25.05
N LEU A 99 8.72 6.12 -23.82
CA LEU A 99 8.06 7.09 -22.94
C LEU A 99 8.08 8.51 -23.55
N LYS A 100 9.20 8.91 -24.18
CA LYS A 100 9.34 10.21 -24.85
C LYS A 100 8.39 10.40 -26.04
N LYS A 101 7.91 9.33 -26.70
CA LYS A 101 6.92 9.45 -27.78
C LYS A 101 5.61 10.09 -27.29
N PHE A 102 5.29 9.93 -26.01
CA PHE A 102 4.06 10.45 -25.41
C PHE A 102 4.22 11.86 -24.80
N GLU A 103 5.45 12.34 -24.62
CA GLU A 103 5.78 13.61 -23.96
C GLU A 103 5.05 14.82 -24.57
N LYS A 104 4.93 14.87 -25.90
CA LYS A 104 4.30 16.01 -26.59
C LYS A 104 2.79 16.07 -26.41
N ASN A 105 2.13 14.92 -26.22
CA ASN A 105 0.68 14.78 -26.31
C ASN A 105 0.00 14.50 -24.97
N ASP A 106 0.76 14.10 -23.94
CA ASP A 106 0.24 13.79 -22.62
C ASP A 106 0.99 14.55 -21.51
N LEU A 107 0.25 15.43 -20.82
CA LEU A 107 0.80 16.28 -19.77
C LEU A 107 1.25 15.49 -18.54
N ILE A 108 0.62 14.34 -18.24
CA ILE A 108 1.04 13.51 -17.12
C ILE A 108 2.39 12.87 -17.46
N VAL A 109 2.55 12.37 -18.68
CA VAL A 109 3.84 11.80 -19.10
C VAL A 109 4.94 12.86 -19.03
N LYS A 110 4.65 14.07 -19.55
CA LYS A 110 5.61 15.18 -19.60
C LYS A 110 6.05 15.68 -18.22
N TYR A 111 5.10 15.93 -17.32
CA TYR A 111 5.37 16.64 -16.07
C TYR A 111 5.52 15.72 -14.85
N ASP A 112 5.12 14.46 -14.94
CA ASP A 112 5.16 13.52 -13.82
C ASP A 112 6.09 12.33 -14.14
N LEU A 113 5.72 11.52 -15.14
CA LEU A 113 6.41 10.25 -15.40
C LEU A 113 7.86 10.43 -15.90
N ILE A 114 8.10 11.32 -16.86
CA ILE A 114 9.44 11.56 -17.39
C ILE A 114 10.37 12.16 -16.33
N PRO A 115 9.98 13.21 -15.58
CA PRO A 115 10.79 13.72 -14.47
C PRO A 115 11.14 12.64 -13.44
N PHE A 116 10.18 11.79 -13.08
CA PHE A 116 10.43 10.65 -12.19
C PHE A 116 11.50 9.70 -12.75
N VAL A 117 11.33 9.23 -13.98
CA VAL A 117 12.29 8.32 -14.64
C VAL A 117 13.67 8.95 -14.76
N ASN A 118 13.74 10.24 -15.11
CA ASN A 118 15.01 10.97 -15.19
C ASN A 118 15.69 11.09 -13.82
N SER A 119 14.92 11.24 -12.73
CA SER A 119 15.50 11.27 -11.38
C SER A 119 16.15 9.94 -11.01
N ILE A 120 15.52 8.81 -11.38
CA ILE A 120 16.07 7.46 -11.21
C ILE A 120 17.34 7.29 -12.06
N LEU A 121 17.29 7.66 -13.34
CA LEU A 121 18.44 7.51 -14.26
C LEU A 121 19.67 8.33 -13.82
N LYS A 122 19.46 9.48 -13.18
CA LYS A 122 20.56 10.30 -12.64
C LYS A 122 21.24 9.63 -11.44
N ASN A 123 20.51 8.85 -10.65
CA ASN A 123 21.04 8.17 -9.48
C ASN A 123 21.43 6.71 -9.82
N LYS A 124 22.72 6.50 -10.07
CA LYS A 124 23.27 5.17 -10.42
C LYS A 124 23.08 4.11 -9.32
N GLN A 125 22.84 4.52 -8.07
CA GLN A 125 22.65 3.60 -6.95
C GLN A 125 21.21 3.07 -6.86
N TYR A 126 20.24 3.75 -7.47
CA TYR A 126 18.82 3.39 -7.35
C TYR A 126 18.54 1.98 -7.89
N ALA A 127 18.91 1.69 -9.14
CA ALA A 127 18.58 0.41 -9.76
C ALA A 127 19.23 -0.79 -9.03
N PRO A 128 20.53 -0.74 -8.65
CA PRO A 128 21.13 -1.77 -7.79
C PRO A 128 20.40 -1.94 -6.45
N LEU A 129 20.00 -0.86 -5.78
CA LEU A 129 19.28 -0.95 -4.51
C LEU A 129 17.91 -1.62 -4.67
N ALA A 130 17.12 -1.22 -5.68
CA ALA A 130 15.83 -1.84 -5.97
C ALA A 130 15.96 -3.34 -6.29
N GLN A 131 17.00 -3.73 -7.05
CA GLN A 131 17.30 -5.14 -7.32
C GLN A 131 17.71 -5.90 -6.05
N GLN A 132 18.52 -5.30 -5.17
CA GLN A 132 18.90 -5.90 -3.90
C GLN A 132 17.69 -6.16 -3.00
N ILE A 133 16.75 -5.21 -2.92
CA ILE A 133 15.48 -5.39 -2.18
C ILE A 133 14.69 -6.55 -2.76
N LYS A 134 14.55 -6.59 -4.09
CA LYS A 134 13.83 -7.67 -4.80
C LYS A 134 14.46 -9.04 -4.56
N GLU A 135 15.78 -9.14 -4.58
CA GLU A 135 16.51 -10.38 -4.34
C GLU A 135 16.43 -10.83 -2.89
N ALA A 136 16.65 -9.91 -1.94
CA ALA A 136 16.54 -10.19 -0.51
C ALA A 136 15.10 -10.62 -0.14
N GLY A 137 14.09 -9.96 -0.73
CA GLY A 137 12.69 -10.33 -0.62
C GLY A 137 12.37 -11.74 -1.11
N LYS A 138 12.99 -12.16 -2.22
CA LYS A 138 12.85 -13.53 -2.76
C LYS A 138 13.58 -14.59 -1.93
N LYS A 139 14.76 -14.25 -1.41
CA LYS A 139 15.61 -15.18 -0.64
C LYS A 139 15.17 -15.31 0.82
N GLY A 140 14.32 -14.42 1.31
CA GLY A 140 13.94 -14.38 2.72
C GLY A 140 15.04 -13.77 3.61
N ASP A 141 15.89 -12.91 3.06
CA ASP A 141 17.04 -12.34 3.79
C ASP A 141 16.63 -11.10 4.58
N ILE A 142 16.07 -11.34 5.76
CA ILE A 142 15.53 -10.33 6.67
C ILE A 142 16.61 -9.35 7.14
N ASN A 143 17.81 -9.86 7.47
CA ASN A 143 18.92 -9.02 7.90
C ASN A 143 19.33 -8.05 6.79
N LYS A 144 19.39 -8.53 5.55
CA LYS A 144 19.73 -7.66 4.42
C LYS A 144 18.63 -6.62 4.15
N LEU A 145 17.36 -6.99 4.28
CA LEU A 145 16.25 -6.04 4.13
C LEU A 145 16.26 -4.93 5.20
N ALA A 146 16.52 -5.29 6.46
CA ALA A 146 16.66 -4.33 7.56
C ALA A 146 17.85 -3.38 7.30
N GLU A 147 19.02 -3.92 6.94
CA GLU A 147 20.19 -3.11 6.61
C GLU A 147 19.91 -2.12 5.46
N ILE A 148 19.23 -2.57 4.40
CA ILE A 148 18.88 -1.69 3.27
C ILE A 148 17.91 -0.60 3.72
N ARG A 149 16.89 -0.94 4.51
CA ARG A 149 15.91 0.03 5.05
C ARG A 149 16.60 1.10 5.91
N ASP A 150 17.52 0.71 6.79
CA ASP A 150 18.21 1.65 7.68
C ASP A 150 19.11 2.60 6.90
N ASN A 151 19.85 2.05 5.93
CA ASN A 151 20.62 2.86 4.97
C ASN A 151 19.73 3.85 4.19
N LEU A 152 18.49 3.47 3.84
CA LEU A 152 17.53 4.35 3.18
C LEU A 152 16.92 5.39 4.14
N LEU A 153 16.88 5.15 5.45
CA LEU A 153 16.48 6.18 6.41
C LEU A 153 17.55 7.27 6.55
N GLU A 154 18.82 6.89 6.48
CA GLU A 154 19.96 7.81 6.56
C GLU A 154 20.21 8.59 5.25
N LYS A 155 20.13 7.94 4.08
CA LYS A 155 20.48 8.56 2.79
C LYS A 155 19.33 9.34 2.17
N ILE A 156 19.38 10.67 2.27
CA ILE A 156 18.27 11.55 1.83
C ILE A 156 18.19 11.70 0.29
N ASP A 157 19.28 11.45 -0.43
CA ASP A 157 19.48 11.77 -1.85
C ASP A 157 18.93 10.74 -2.85
N ILE A 158 18.39 9.63 -2.36
CA ILE A 158 17.84 8.57 -3.21
C ILE A 158 16.45 8.98 -3.72
N PRO A 159 16.20 8.98 -5.04
CA PRO A 159 14.88 9.27 -5.58
C PRO A 159 13.89 8.20 -5.15
N ASN A 160 12.62 8.56 -4.95
CA ASN A 160 11.57 7.62 -4.56
C ASN A 160 11.85 6.79 -3.28
N ARG A 161 12.66 7.33 -2.37
CA ARG A 161 13.10 6.65 -1.15
C ARG A 161 11.96 6.10 -0.29
N GLY A 162 10.86 6.84 -0.17
CA GLY A 162 9.70 6.41 0.60
C GLY A 162 9.10 5.11 0.09
N ASP A 163 8.97 4.95 -1.23
CA ASP A 163 8.49 3.70 -1.83
C ASP A 163 9.46 2.54 -1.60
N LEU A 164 10.78 2.78 -1.64
CA LEU A 164 11.78 1.73 -1.37
C LEU A 164 11.74 1.27 0.10
N ILE A 165 11.60 2.21 1.04
CA ILE A 165 11.42 1.91 2.46
C ILE A 165 10.15 1.08 2.67
N GLU A 166 9.05 1.50 2.05
CA GLU A 166 7.77 0.79 2.17
C GLU A 166 7.85 -0.62 1.56
N TRP A 167 8.59 -0.78 0.45
CA TRP A 167 8.85 -2.10 -0.12
C TRP A 167 9.64 -2.99 0.86
N CYS A 168 10.71 -2.47 1.48
CA CYS A 168 11.42 -3.22 2.53
C CYS A 168 10.47 -3.60 3.67
N ASN A 169 9.68 -2.66 4.19
CA ASN A 169 8.74 -2.91 5.29
C ASN A 169 7.72 -3.99 4.93
N HIS A 170 7.17 -3.96 3.71
CA HIS A 170 6.21 -4.96 3.26
C HIS A 170 6.84 -6.35 3.13
N GLU A 171 8.06 -6.45 2.59
CA GLU A 171 8.78 -7.73 2.51
C GLU A 171 9.17 -8.26 3.90
N LEU A 172 9.66 -7.39 4.78
CA LEU A 172 9.95 -7.70 6.18
C LEU A 172 8.71 -8.23 6.89
N TYR A 173 7.59 -7.51 6.79
CA TYR A 173 6.31 -7.93 7.35
C TYR A 173 5.89 -9.30 6.81
N ARG A 174 5.88 -9.48 5.49
CA ARG A 174 5.47 -10.75 4.85
C ARG A 174 6.29 -11.94 5.35
N GLN A 175 7.57 -11.73 5.66
CA GLN A 175 8.49 -12.79 6.06
C GLN A 175 8.56 -13.03 7.57
N THR A 176 8.18 -12.05 8.39
CA THR A 176 8.31 -12.11 9.85
C THR A 176 6.99 -12.22 10.58
N VAL A 177 5.86 -11.89 9.94
CA VAL A 177 4.54 -11.99 10.56
C VAL A 177 4.35 -13.38 11.15
N THR A 178 4.18 -13.39 12.47
CA THR A 178 4.01 -14.60 13.26
C THR A 178 2.95 -14.34 14.30
N ASP A 179 1.97 -15.24 14.38
CA ASP A 179 0.87 -15.17 15.33
C ASP A 179 1.10 -16.16 16.47
N TYR A 180 0.94 -15.66 17.69
CA TYR A 180 1.10 -16.40 18.91
C TYR A 180 -0.17 -16.33 19.74
N VAL A 181 -0.56 -17.45 20.32
CA VAL A 181 -1.71 -17.57 21.20
C VAL A 181 -1.25 -18.01 22.58
N ILE A 182 -1.67 -17.27 23.58
CA ILE A 182 -1.44 -17.59 24.99
C ILE A 182 -2.76 -17.51 25.77
N LYS A 183 -2.81 -18.20 26.90
CA LYS A 183 -3.82 -17.92 27.92
C LYS A 183 -3.47 -16.63 28.66
N TYR A 184 -4.48 -15.87 29.06
CA TYR A 184 -4.31 -14.62 29.79
C TYR A 184 -3.51 -14.85 31.08
N SER A 185 -3.66 -15.99 31.76
CA SER A 185 -2.88 -16.31 32.96
C SER A 185 -1.35 -16.15 32.81
N TYR A 186 -0.81 -16.33 31.61
CA TYR A 186 0.63 -16.21 31.32
C TYR A 186 1.06 -14.80 30.85
N TRP A 187 0.15 -13.82 30.78
CA TRP A 187 0.47 -12.50 30.20
C TRP A 187 1.61 -11.80 30.94
N LYS A 188 1.71 -11.99 32.26
CA LYS A 188 2.76 -11.36 33.08
C LYS A 188 4.14 -11.94 32.79
N ASP A 189 4.22 -13.24 32.56
CA ASP A 189 5.47 -13.93 32.22
C ASP A 189 5.95 -13.47 30.84
N VAL A 190 5.05 -13.49 29.85
CA VAL A 190 5.31 -12.97 28.50
C VAL A 190 5.75 -11.51 28.55
N TRP A 191 5.01 -10.66 29.25
CA TRP A 191 5.37 -9.25 29.39
C TRP A 191 6.76 -9.08 30.03
N ALA A 192 7.06 -9.80 31.11
CA ALA A 192 8.34 -9.69 31.81
C ALA A 192 9.52 -10.10 30.92
N ASP A 193 9.39 -11.21 30.19
CA ASP A 193 10.43 -11.70 29.30
C ASP A 193 10.67 -10.71 28.14
N ILE A 194 9.60 -10.18 27.54
CA ILE A 194 9.72 -9.18 26.46
C ILE A 194 10.31 -7.87 26.98
N ALA A 195 9.85 -7.38 28.13
CA ALA A 195 10.33 -6.12 28.70
C ALA A 195 11.79 -6.20 29.17
N SER A 196 12.28 -7.39 29.52
CA SER A 196 13.70 -7.61 29.86
C SER A 196 14.61 -7.39 28.65
N GLU A 197 14.20 -7.89 27.47
CA GLU A 197 14.98 -7.74 26.23
C GLU A 197 14.72 -6.39 25.54
N PHE A 198 13.50 -5.86 25.66
CA PHE A 198 13.06 -4.61 25.05
C PHE A 198 12.47 -3.65 26.10
N PRO A 199 13.31 -2.94 26.87
CA PRO A 199 12.84 -2.08 27.97
C PRO A 199 11.88 -0.96 27.55
N ASN A 200 12.00 -0.49 26.30
CA ASN A 200 11.11 0.52 25.71
C ASN A 200 9.68 0.01 25.49
N LEU A 201 9.44 -1.31 25.53
CA LEU A 201 8.12 -1.92 25.38
C LEU A 201 7.39 -2.17 26.70
N ASP A 202 8.03 -1.93 27.86
CA ASP A 202 7.45 -2.24 29.19
C ASP A 202 6.05 -1.64 29.37
N GLN A 203 5.94 -0.32 29.38
CA GLN A 203 4.66 0.36 29.59
C GLN A 203 3.66 0.10 28.44
N PRO A 204 4.04 0.18 27.16
CA PRO A 204 3.14 -0.14 26.05
C PRO A 204 2.49 -1.53 26.14
N LEU A 205 3.25 -2.55 26.54
CA LEU A 205 2.77 -3.92 26.68
C LEU A 205 1.84 -4.08 27.89
N LYS A 206 2.21 -3.55 29.05
CA LYS A 206 1.31 -3.52 30.23
C LYS A 206 -0.05 -2.94 29.88
N ASP A 207 -0.03 -1.78 29.23
CA ASP A 207 -1.25 -1.11 28.81
C ASP A 207 -2.06 -1.96 27.83
N ALA A 208 -1.40 -2.75 26.98
CA ALA A 208 -2.06 -3.63 26.01
C ALA A 208 -2.76 -4.81 26.68
N PHE A 209 -2.13 -5.44 27.68
CA PHE A 209 -2.69 -6.58 28.43
C PHE A 209 -3.73 -6.19 29.50
N ASN A 210 -3.82 -4.91 29.88
CA ASN A 210 -4.61 -4.48 31.04
C ASN A 210 -6.13 -4.67 30.92
N GLN A 211 -6.67 -4.71 29.69
CA GLN A 211 -8.11 -4.84 29.47
C GLN A 211 -8.39 -5.53 28.13
N ARG A 212 -9.64 -5.94 27.93
CA ARG A 212 -10.12 -6.44 26.65
C ARG A 212 -10.03 -5.36 25.58
N GLN A 213 -9.05 -5.48 24.68
CA GLN A 213 -8.80 -4.55 23.60
C GLN A 213 -7.87 -5.15 22.55
N THR A 214 -7.78 -4.47 21.40
CA THR A 214 -6.71 -4.66 20.43
C THR A 214 -5.82 -3.42 20.47
N LYS A 215 -4.52 -3.60 20.74
CA LYS A 215 -3.54 -2.51 20.77
C LYS A 215 -2.36 -2.83 19.86
N GLN A 216 -2.06 -1.90 18.95
CA GLN A 216 -0.86 -1.93 18.14
C GLN A 216 0.25 -1.12 18.81
N ILE A 217 1.41 -1.73 18.97
CA ILE A 217 2.63 -1.13 19.50
C ILE A 217 3.63 -1.10 18.36
N ARG A 218 4.15 0.09 18.03
CA ARG A 218 5.09 0.30 16.93
C ARG A 218 6.37 0.91 17.47
N THR A 219 7.49 0.29 17.12
CA THR A 219 8.82 0.90 17.19
C THR A 219 9.38 1.02 15.76
N GLU A 220 10.65 1.41 15.63
CA GLU A 220 11.33 1.53 14.34
C GLU A 220 11.41 0.18 13.59
N ASP A 221 11.62 -0.91 14.33
CA ASP A 221 11.94 -2.24 13.79
C ASP A 221 10.93 -3.32 14.11
N LEU A 222 9.86 -2.96 14.81
CA LEU A 222 8.96 -3.93 15.40
C LEU A 222 7.53 -3.38 15.44
N LEU A 223 6.61 -4.20 14.93
CA LEU A 223 5.17 -4.05 15.10
C LEU A 223 4.67 -5.24 15.90
N ILE A 224 4.07 -4.95 17.06
CA ILE A 224 3.36 -5.93 17.87
C ILE A 224 1.88 -5.54 17.87
N GLU A 225 1.00 -6.47 17.54
CA GLU A 225 -0.43 -6.34 17.78
C GLU A 225 -0.86 -7.31 18.86
N VAL A 226 -1.37 -6.79 19.98
CA VAL A 226 -1.89 -7.58 21.09
C VAL A 226 -3.41 -7.48 21.09
N ASN A 227 -4.09 -8.61 20.99
CA ASN A 227 -5.54 -8.72 21.08
C ASN A 227 -5.92 -9.57 22.30
N VAL A 228 -6.41 -8.89 23.33
CA VAL A 228 -6.90 -9.52 24.55
C VAL A 228 -8.41 -9.78 24.40
N THR A 229 -8.81 -11.05 24.34
CA THR A 229 -10.24 -11.41 24.17
C THR A 229 -11.04 -11.31 25.46
N GLY A 230 -10.38 -11.48 26.61
CA GLY A 230 -10.92 -11.39 27.96
C GLY A 230 -9.79 -11.35 29.00
N THR A 231 -10.12 -11.02 30.24
CA THR A 231 -9.16 -10.89 31.36
C THR A 231 -9.34 -11.99 32.41
N GLU A 232 -10.05 -13.05 32.08
CA GLU A 232 -10.13 -14.27 32.90
C GLU A 232 -8.95 -15.18 32.54
N ASP A 233 -8.47 -15.99 33.48
CA ASP A 233 -7.24 -16.79 33.30
C ASP A 233 -7.23 -17.67 32.04
N ASP A 234 -8.37 -18.24 31.67
CA ASP A 234 -8.53 -19.08 30.46
C ASP A 234 -8.85 -18.29 29.18
N SER A 235 -9.01 -16.98 29.26
CA SER A 235 -9.21 -16.12 28.08
C SER A 235 -7.97 -16.17 27.18
N LEU A 236 -8.18 -16.05 25.87
CA LEU A 236 -7.09 -16.07 24.90
C LEU A 236 -6.54 -14.67 24.66
N VAL A 237 -5.22 -14.59 24.49
CA VAL A 237 -4.54 -13.40 24.01
C VAL A 237 -3.76 -13.78 22.76
N ASN A 238 -4.04 -13.05 21.68
CA ASN A 238 -3.34 -13.20 20.41
C ASN A 238 -2.29 -12.10 20.32
N ILE A 239 -1.05 -12.49 20.01
CA ILE A 239 0.08 -11.59 19.85
C ILE A 239 0.64 -11.82 18.46
N GLN A 240 0.49 -10.83 17.59
CA GLN A 240 1.13 -10.83 16.29
C GLN A 240 2.43 -10.04 16.37
N VAL A 241 3.51 -10.61 15.86
CA VAL A 241 4.83 -9.98 15.80
C VAL A 241 5.26 -9.89 14.34
N SER A 242 5.72 -8.72 13.92
CA SER A 242 6.28 -8.49 12.58
C SER A 242 7.28 -7.34 12.58
N GLY A 243 8.19 -7.31 11.61
CA GLY A 243 9.17 -6.23 11.48
C GLY A 243 10.54 -6.70 10.99
N GLY A 244 11.57 -5.97 11.42
CA GLY A 244 12.96 -6.20 11.05
C GLY A 244 13.70 -7.10 12.04
N SER A 245 14.91 -6.67 12.40
CA SER A 245 15.83 -7.46 13.24
C SER A 245 15.26 -7.74 14.64
N ASP A 246 14.61 -6.76 15.25
CA ASP A 246 14.01 -6.90 16.59
C ASP A 246 12.81 -7.84 16.60
N ALA A 247 12.04 -7.91 15.49
CA ALA A 247 10.97 -8.88 15.35
C ALA A 247 11.49 -10.32 15.34
N LEU A 248 12.64 -10.58 14.70
CA LEU A 248 13.28 -11.89 14.74
C LEU A 248 13.75 -12.27 16.14
N LYS A 249 14.38 -11.35 16.86
CA LYS A 249 14.80 -11.59 18.26
C LYS A 249 13.59 -11.89 19.14
N LEU A 250 12.53 -11.09 19.04
CA LEU A 250 11.30 -11.31 19.78
C LEU A 250 10.66 -12.66 19.44
N ARG A 251 10.64 -13.03 18.15
CA ARG A 251 10.16 -14.34 17.70
C ARG A 251 10.95 -15.49 18.32
N SER A 252 12.29 -15.40 18.31
CA SER A 252 13.15 -16.40 18.95
C SER A 252 12.92 -16.49 20.46
N LEU A 253 12.68 -15.36 21.13
CA LEU A 253 12.32 -15.33 22.54
C LEU A 253 10.98 -16.03 22.78
N MET A 254 9.96 -15.71 21.99
CA MET A 254 8.61 -16.28 22.12
C MET A 254 8.55 -17.77 21.74
N ASP A 255 9.30 -18.21 20.73
CA ASP A 255 9.39 -19.61 20.31
C ASP A 255 9.99 -20.51 21.43
N ASN A 256 10.72 -19.94 22.38
CA ASN A 256 11.32 -20.67 23.52
C ASN A 256 10.38 -20.78 24.73
N LEU A 257 9.24 -20.09 24.74
CA LEU A 257 8.30 -20.09 25.86
C LEU A 257 7.37 -21.31 25.76
N SER A 258 7.40 -22.16 26.79
CA SER A 258 6.74 -23.47 26.80
C SER A 258 5.19 -23.42 26.79
N PHE A 259 4.61 -22.26 27.07
CA PHE A 259 3.17 -22.04 27.19
C PHE A 259 2.57 -21.25 26.02
N ILE A 260 3.36 -21.01 24.96
CA ILE A 260 2.94 -20.33 23.74
C ILE A 260 2.56 -21.35 22.66
N GLN A 261 1.43 -21.12 22.00
CA GLN A 261 1.05 -21.84 20.78
C GLN A 261 1.26 -20.93 19.58
N LYS A 262 2.04 -21.40 18.61
CA LYS A 262 2.23 -20.71 17.33
C LYS A 262 1.13 -21.15 16.37
N GLU A 263 0.42 -20.19 15.78
CA GLU A 263 -0.50 -20.48 14.67
C GLU A 263 0.30 -20.54 13.36
N GLU A 264 0.10 -21.61 12.58
CA GLU A 264 0.71 -21.80 11.24
C GLU A 264 -0.04 -21.04 10.15
#